data_AF-A0A3B0Y6N4-F1
#
_entry.id   AF-A0A3B0Y6N4-F1
#
_cell.length_a   1.000
_cell.length_b   1.000
_cell.length_c   1.000
_cell.angle_alpha   90.00
_cell.angle_beta   90.00
_cell.angle_gamma   90.00
#
_symmetry.space_group_name_H-M   'P 1'
#
loop_
_entity.id
_entity.type
_entity.pdbx_description
1 polymer ?
#
loop_
_entity_poly.entity_id
_entity_poly.type
_entity_poly.pdbx_seq_one_letter_code
_entity_poly.pdbx_strand_id
1 'polypeptide(L)'
;MSSRRHKRIKKSSQVELDITAFMNLMVVLVPFLLMSAVFTSISILDLKLPGMSSAKQNNKKPEFELQVTVRKDALDLSDTKGGMIKHIPKTRSGYNYVLLNQTLRIIKYKFPEKTNITILSEPYTSYDTLVQVMDTVREFETVQDGEVVVAELFPGISIGDAAKR
;
A
#
# COMPACT_ATOMS: atom_id res chain seq x y z
N MET A 1 -79.80 -10.71 -50.07
CA MET A 1 -79.60 -9.86 -48.89
C MET A 1 -78.18 -10.08 -48.37
N SER A 2 -77.41 -9.00 -48.33
CA SER A 2 -76.00 -8.94 -47.94
C SER A 2 -75.88 -8.72 -46.43
N SER A 3 -74.98 -9.44 -45.74
CA SER A 3 -74.30 -8.99 -44.52
C SER A 3 -73.44 -10.15 -43.96
N ARG A 4 -72.23 -10.03 -43.43
CA ARG A 4 -71.16 -9.01 -43.38
C ARG A 4 -69.95 -9.80 -42.87
N ARG A 5 -68.89 -9.96 -43.67
CA ARG A 5 -67.62 -10.54 -43.20
C ARG A 5 -67.00 -9.59 -42.18
N HIS A 6 -66.91 -10.02 -40.93
CA HIS A 6 -66.14 -9.33 -39.90
C HIS A 6 -64.65 -9.41 -40.23
N LYS A 7 -64.12 -8.34 -40.81
CA LYS A 7 -62.69 -8.17 -41.06
C LYS A 7 -62.04 -7.73 -39.75
N ARG A 8 -61.43 -8.67 -39.04
CA ARG A 8 -60.68 -8.43 -37.80
C ARG A 8 -59.39 -7.69 -38.15
N ILE A 9 -59.37 -6.37 -37.94
CA ILE A 9 -58.19 -5.52 -38.13
C ILE A 9 -57.20 -5.87 -37.00
N LYS A 10 -56.11 -6.57 -37.34
CA LYS A 10 -54.94 -6.68 -36.46
C LYS A 10 -54.25 -5.32 -36.44
N LYS A 11 -54.42 -4.58 -35.35
CA LYS A 11 -53.64 -3.39 -35.05
C LYS A 11 -52.18 -3.85 -34.90
N SER A 12 -51.32 -3.41 -35.81
CA SER A 12 -49.88 -3.58 -35.68
C SER A 12 -49.47 -2.93 -34.37
N SER A 13 -49.15 -3.74 -33.37
CA SER A 13 -48.48 -3.29 -32.15
C SER A 13 -47.06 -2.91 -32.58
N GLN A 14 -46.88 -1.64 -32.95
CA GLN A 14 -45.56 -1.04 -32.93
C GLN A 14 -45.06 -1.21 -31.50
N VAL A 15 -44.16 -2.17 -31.31
CA VAL A 15 -43.41 -2.31 -30.07
C VAL A 15 -42.48 -1.10 -30.06
N GLU A 16 -42.94 0.00 -29.47
CA GLU A 16 -42.06 1.09 -29.09
C GLU A 16 -41.06 0.49 -28.12
N LEU A 17 -39.79 0.38 -28.55
CA LEU A 17 -38.72 -0.01 -27.63
C LEU A 17 -38.78 0.97 -26.45
N ASP A 18 -38.94 0.48 -25.23
CA ASP A 18 -38.88 1.29 -24.02
C ASP A 18 -37.45 1.83 -23.85
N ILE A 19 -37.17 2.99 -24.48
CA ILE A 19 -35.86 3.66 -24.43
C ILE A 19 -35.50 3.94 -22.97
N THR A 20 -36.48 4.28 -22.13
CA THR A 20 -36.31 4.46 -20.68
C THR A 20 -35.86 3.17 -19.98
N ALA A 21 -36.41 2.01 -20.36
CA ALA A 21 -35.98 0.72 -19.78
C ALA A 21 -34.54 0.38 -20.20
N PHE A 22 -34.17 0.69 -21.44
CA PHE A 22 -32.80 0.50 -21.94
C PHE A 22 -31.80 1.45 -21.28
N MET A 23 -32.19 2.71 -21.08
CA MET A 23 -31.37 3.68 -20.34
C MET A 23 -31.15 3.26 -18.90
N ASN A 24 -32.20 2.77 -18.22
CA ASN A 24 -32.09 2.24 -16.85
C ASN A 24 -31.12 1.05 -16.78
N LEU A 25 -31.12 0.18 -17.80
CA LEU A 25 -30.17 -0.93 -17.90
C LEU A 25 -28.71 -0.42 -17.98
N MET A 26 -28.43 0.56 -18.84
CA MET A 26 -27.09 1.14 -18.99
C MET A 26 -26.61 1.84 -17.71
N VAL A 27 -27.49 2.59 -17.05
CA VAL A 27 -27.17 3.33 -15.81
C VAL A 27 -26.82 2.38 -14.65
N VAL A 28 -27.44 1.19 -14.59
CA VAL A 28 -27.14 0.18 -13.55
C VAL A 28 -25.79 -0.51 -13.79
N LEU A 29 -25.33 -0.63 -15.04
CA LEU A 29 -24.07 -1.30 -15.38
C LEU A 29 -22.82 -0.50 -14.99
N VAL A 30 -22.87 0.84 -15.06
CA VAL A 30 -21.75 1.72 -14.71
C VAL A 30 -21.28 1.55 -13.26
N PRO A 31 -22.14 1.69 -12.23
CA PRO A 31 -21.73 1.50 -10.84
C PRO A 31 -21.37 0.04 -10.55
N PHE A 32 -21.99 -0.94 -11.21
CA PHE A 32 -21.65 -2.36 -11.05
C PHE A 32 -20.24 -2.68 -11.55
N LEU A 33 -19.88 -2.17 -12.74
CA LEU A 33 -18.52 -2.30 -13.30
C LEU A 33 -17.49 -1.60 -12.41
N LEU A 34 -17.78 -0.38 -11.95
CA LEU A 34 -16.89 0.35 -11.04
C LEU A 34 -16.71 -0.39 -9.71
N MET A 35 -17.79 -0.93 -9.11
CA MET A 35 -17.72 -1.70 -7.88
C MET A 35 -16.89 -2.99 -8.05
N SER A 36 -16.96 -3.64 -9.22
CA SER A 36 -16.14 -4.81 -9.52
C SER A 36 -14.65 -4.50 -9.67
N ALA A 37 -14.30 -3.30 -10.17
CA ALA A 37 -12.92 -2.90 -10.40
C ALA A 37 -12.18 -2.51 -9.10
N VAL A 38 -12.90 -2.10 -8.05
CA VAL A 38 -12.32 -1.63 -6.79
C VAL A 38 -11.82 -2.78 -5.89
N PHE A 39 -12.22 -4.03 -6.16
CA PHE A 39 -11.77 -5.18 -5.39
C PHE A 39 -10.66 -5.94 -6.09
N THR A 40 -9.40 -5.53 -5.94
CA THR A 40 -8.28 -6.49 -5.87
C THR A 40 -7.00 -5.86 -5.30
N SER A 41 -6.88 -5.88 -3.97
CA SER A 41 -5.60 -5.72 -3.25
C SER A 41 -5.33 -7.01 -2.49
N ILE A 42 -5.01 -8.09 -3.21
CA ILE A 42 -4.52 -9.34 -2.60
C ILE A 42 -3.03 -9.15 -2.32
N SER A 43 -2.67 -8.83 -1.09
CA SER A 43 -1.29 -8.84 -0.62
C SER A 43 -0.86 -10.30 -0.38
N ILE A 44 -0.06 -10.85 -1.30
CA ILE A 44 0.57 -12.15 -1.11
C ILE A 44 1.84 -11.92 -0.28
N LEU A 45 1.82 -12.35 0.98
CA LEU A 45 2.99 -12.37 1.85
C LEU A 45 3.91 -13.52 1.40
N ASP A 46 4.95 -13.20 0.64
CA ASP A 46 5.91 -14.17 0.11
C ASP A 46 7.00 -14.46 1.17
N LEU A 47 6.72 -15.42 2.04
CA LEU A 47 7.65 -15.93 3.05
C LEU A 47 8.72 -16.80 2.37
N LYS A 48 9.85 -16.19 1.99
CA LYS A 48 11.00 -16.92 1.43
C LYS A 48 11.84 -17.55 2.54
N LEU A 49 11.54 -18.81 2.84
CA LEU A 49 12.41 -19.68 3.65
C LEU A 49 13.60 -20.13 2.79
N PRO A 50 14.86 -19.88 3.17
CA PRO A 50 16.00 -20.34 2.40
C PRO A 50 16.11 -21.87 2.57
N GLY A 51 15.90 -22.64 1.50
CA GLY A 51 16.23 -24.06 1.54
C GLY A 51 15.59 -25.01 0.53
N MET A 52 14.56 -24.63 -0.24
CA MET A 52 13.95 -25.57 -1.20
C MET A 52 13.71 -24.98 -2.58
N SER A 53 14.62 -25.35 -3.48
CA SER A 53 14.40 -25.72 -4.88
C SER A 53 13.26 -25.03 -5.68
N SER A 54 13.71 -24.27 -6.68
CA SER A 54 13.21 -24.34 -8.06
C SER A 54 11.71 -24.06 -8.30
N ALA A 55 11.30 -22.79 -8.35
CA ALA A 55 10.16 -22.39 -9.19
C ALA A 55 10.13 -20.88 -9.46
N LYS A 56 10.17 -20.55 -10.75
CA LYS A 56 9.74 -19.28 -11.39
C LYS A 56 10.28 -17.99 -10.76
N GLN A 57 11.30 -17.44 -11.42
CA GLN A 57 11.55 -16.00 -11.38
C GLN A 57 10.29 -15.27 -11.84
N ASN A 58 9.45 -14.87 -10.89
CA ASN A 58 8.53 -13.77 -11.10
C ASN A 58 9.40 -12.54 -11.33
N ASN A 59 9.46 -12.10 -12.60
CA ASN A 59 9.92 -10.76 -12.98
C ASN A 59 8.96 -9.67 -12.46
N LYS A 60 8.61 -9.71 -11.16
CA LYS A 60 8.11 -8.51 -10.50
C LYS A 60 9.32 -7.60 -10.35
N LYS A 61 9.29 -6.45 -11.04
CA LYS A 61 10.25 -5.36 -10.82
C LYS A 61 10.41 -5.21 -9.30
N PRO A 62 11.64 -5.11 -8.76
CA PRO A 62 11.86 -5.00 -7.32
C PRO A 62 10.93 -3.91 -6.82
N GLU A 63 10.07 -4.19 -5.86
CA GLU A 63 9.15 -3.18 -5.35
C GLU A 63 9.96 -2.18 -4.51
N PHE A 64 9.57 -0.90 -4.51
CA PHE A 64 10.20 0.08 -3.61
C PHE A 64 9.95 -0.39 -2.17
N GLU A 65 11.02 -0.73 -1.46
CA GLU A 65 11.00 -1.26 -0.11
C GLU A 65 11.97 -0.46 0.75
N LEU A 66 11.41 0.20 1.76
CA LEU A 66 12.18 1.06 2.65
C LEU A 66 12.88 0.20 3.70
N GLN A 67 14.15 0.48 3.94
CA GLN A 67 14.97 -0.26 4.89
C GLN A 67 15.72 0.69 5.82
N VAL A 68 15.68 0.40 7.12
CA VAL A 68 16.50 1.05 8.14
C VAL A 68 17.53 0.05 8.60
N THR A 69 18.80 0.27 8.28
CA THR A 69 19.90 -0.52 8.80
C THR A 69 20.45 0.11 10.07
N VAL A 70 20.35 -0.59 11.18
CA VAL A 70 20.92 -0.22 12.47
C VAL A 70 22.36 -0.71 12.53
N ARG A 71 23.30 0.23 12.39
CA ARG A 71 24.73 -0.01 12.52
C ARG A 71 25.25 0.53 13.84
N LYS A 72 26.39 0.03 14.32
CA LYS A 72 26.98 0.48 15.59
C LYS A 72 27.18 2.00 15.71
N ASP A 73 27.50 2.64 14.59
CA ASP A 73 27.89 4.04 14.46
C ASP A 73 26.83 4.91 13.77
N ALA A 74 25.76 4.34 13.21
CA ALA A 74 24.77 5.08 12.42
C ALA A 74 23.45 4.34 12.22
N LEU A 75 22.42 5.09 11.82
CA LEU A 75 21.21 4.58 11.20
C LEU A 75 21.28 4.89 9.70
N ASP A 76 21.25 3.86 8.87
CA ASP A 76 21.26 4.00 7.42
C ASP A 76 19.85 3.77 6.87
N LEU A 77 19.28 4.78 6.22
CA LEU A 77 18.01 4.65 5.51
C LEU A 77 18.28 4.40 4.03
N SER A 78 17.74 3.32 3.49
CA SER A 78 17.93 2.92 2.09
C SER A 78 16.64 2.39 1.47
N ASP A 79 16.62 2.33 0.15
CA ASP A 79 15.58 1.66 -0.63
C ASP A 79 16.21 0.63 -1.58
N THR A 80 15.49 -0.46 -1.83
CA THR A 80 15.90 -1.56 -2.73
C THR A 80 16.08 -1.12 -4.18
N LYS A 81 15.45 -0.03 -4.63
CA LYS A 81 15.65 0.53 -5.97
C LYS A 81 16.69 1.64 -6.02
N GLY A 82 16.59 2.59 -5.10
CA GLY A 82 17.31 3.86 -5.14
C GLY A 82 18.66 3.88 -4.43
N GLY A 83 18.99 2.83 -3.67
CA GLY A 83 20.19 2.82 -2.84
C GLY A 83 20.03 3.65 -1.57
N MET A 84 21.12 4.21 -1.07
CA MET A 84 21.13 4.93 0.21
C MET A 84 20.38 6.27 0.11
N ILE A 85 19.34 6.43 0.92
CA ILE A 85 18.53 7.64 1.01
C ILE A 85 19.18 8.64 1.97
N LYS A 86 19.58 8.16 3.16
CA LYS A 86 20.18 9.00 4.20
C LYS A 86 21.09 8.20 5.12
N HIS A 87 22.27 8.75 5.38
CA HIS A 87 23.13 8.32 6.48
C HIS A 87 22.87 9.21 7.70
N ILE A 88 22.54 8.62 8.84
CA ILE A 88 22.27 9.31 10.09
C ILE A 88 23.31 8.86 11.12
N PRO A 89 24.42 9.61 11.28
CA PRO A 89 25.47 9.22 12.22
C PRO A 89 24.96 9.26 13.66
N LYS A 90 25.43 8.30 14.45
CA LYS A 90 25.20 8.26 15.88
C LYS A 90 25.88 9.45 16.55
N THR A 91 25.17 10.10 17.45
CA THR A 91 25.64 11.26 18.21
C THR A 91 26.21 10.83 19.56
N ARG A 92 26.79 11.77 20.31
CA ARG A 92 27.27 11.50 21.69
C ARG A 92 26.16 11.05 22.63
N SER A 93 24.90 11.44 22.36
CA SER A 93 23.72 11.04 23.12
C SER A 93 23.05 9.75 22.61
N GLY A 94 23.64 9.08 21.61
CA GLY A 94 23.07 7.87 21.01
C GLY A 94 22.54 8.09 19.59
N TYR A 95 21.69 7.18 19.14
CA TYR A 95 21.11 7.24 17.80
C TYR A 95 20.16 8.43 17.67
N ASN A 96 20.15 9.06 16.49
CA ASN A 96 19.30 10.23 16.25
C ASN A 96 17.94 9.79 15.66
N TYR A 97 17.06 9.35 16.56
CA TYR A 97 15.69 8.95 16.22
C TYR A 97 14.84 10.10 15.69
N VAL A 98 15.08 11.32 16.17
CA VAL A 98 14.38 12.53 15.70
C VAL A 98 14.63 12.76 14.22
N LEU A 99 15.91 12.70 13.80
CA LEU A 99 16.27 12.86 12.39
C LEU A 99 15.77 11.70 11.53
N LEU A 100 15.75 10.48 12.07
CA LEU A 100 15.16 9.33 11.40
C LEU A 100 13.65 9.57 11.14
N ASN A 101 12.88 9.90 12.18
CA ASN A 101 11.45 10.16 12.06
C ASN A 101 11.15 11.32 11.09
N GLN A 102 11.89 12.43 11.18
CA GLN A 102 11.76 13.55 10.24
C GLN A 102 11.99 13.12 8.79
N THR A 103 13.00 12.29 8.55
CA THR A 103 13.29 11.76 7.21
C THR A 103 12.16 10.86 6.73
N LEU A 104 11.64 9.99 7.59
CA LEU A 104 10.53 9.08 7.28
C LEU A 104 9.23 9.83 6.97
N ARG A 105 8.94 10.94 7.66
CA ARG A 105 7.79 11.81 7.37
C ARG A 105 7.85 12.39 5.96
N ILE A 106 9.03 12.83 5.50
CA ILE A 106 9.24 13.32 4.13
C ILE A 106 8.97 12.20 3.11
N ILE A 107 9.37 10.97 3.42
CA ILE A 107 9.13 9.82 2.55
C ILE A 107 7.64 9.46 2.53
N LYS A 108 6.97 9.40 3.69
CA LYS A 108 5.53 9.13 3.80
C LYS A 108 4.71 10.18 3.03
N TYR A 109 5.11 11.45 3.05
CA TYR A 109 4.48 12.48 2.23
C TYR A 109 4.59 12.21 0.71
N LYS A 110 5.74 11.67 0.27
CA LYS A 110 5.95 11.30 -1.15
C LYS A 110 5.26 9.98 -1.52
N PHE A 111 5.08 9.07 -0.56
CA PHE A 111 4.47 7.75 -0.75
C PHE A 111 3.40 7.47 0.33
N PRO A 112 2.22 8.11 0.27
CA PRO A 112 1.21 8.03 1.32
C PRO A 112 0.69 6.60 1.55
N GLU A 113 0.52 5.84 0.46
CA GLU A 113 0.02 4.47 0.45
C GLU A 113 1.01 3.43 1.01
N LYS A 114 2.27 3.82 1.25
CA LYS A 114 3.27 2.88 1.76
C LYS A 114 3.18 2.79 3.27
N THR A 115 3.05 1.55 3.75
CA THR A 115 2.93 1.23 5.18
C THR A 115 4.05 0.33 5.68
N ASN A 116 4.89 -0.22 4.80
CA ASN A 116 5.86 -1.25 5.16
C ASN A 116 7.28 -0.69 5.24
N ILE A 117 8.04 -1.17 6.22
CA ILE A 117 9.47 -0.85 6.41
C ILE A 117 10.20 -2.06 7.01
N THR A 118 11.43 -2.30 6.55
CA THR A 118 12.28 -3.38 7.09
C THR A 118 13.38 -2.80 7.95
N ILE A 119 13.51 -3.29 9.19
CA ILE A 119 14.62 -2.97 10.10
C ILE A 119 15.67 -4.06 9.96
N LEU A 120 16.85 -3.70 9.47
CA LEU A 120 18.01 -4.58 9.41
C LEU A 120 18.95 -4.25 10.56
N SER A 121 19.37 -5.22 11.34
CA SER A 121 20.23 -4.95 12.50
C SER A 121 21.58 -5.64 12.40
N GLU A 122 22.65 -4.95 12.77
CA GLU A 122 23.96 -5.58 12.91
C GLU A 122 24.00 -6.51 14.12
N PRO A 123 24.87 -7.53 14.12
CA PRO A 123 25.09 -8.37 15.29
C PRO A 123 25.41 -7.55 16.55
N TYR A 124 24.91 -7.98 17.69
CA TYR A 124 25.06 -7.32 18.99
C TYR A 124 24.37 -5.94 19.10
N THR A 125 23.36 -5.68 18.26
CA THR A 125 22.44 -4.55 18.48
C THR A 125 21.61 -4.80 19.74
N SER A 126 21.52 -3.79 20.62
CA SER A 126 20.75 -3.94 21.86
C SER A 126 19.25 -4.01 21.56
N TYR A 127 18.52 -4.78 22.36
CA TYR A 127 17.06 -4.89 22.24
C TYR A 127 16.36 -3.54 22.37
N ASP A 128 16.81 -2.70 23.32
CA ASP A 128 16.30 -1.34 23.52
C ASP A 128 16.47 -0.48 22.27
N THR A 129 17.63 -0.55 21.61
CA THR A 129 17.84 0.14 20.32
C THR A 129 16.83 -0.30 19.27
N LEU A 130 16.56 -1.61 19.15
CA LEU A 130 15.60 -2.12 18.18
C LEU A 130 14.19 -1.61 18.45
N VAL A 131 13.74 -1.66 19.71
CA VAL A 131 12.42 -1.16 20.11
C VAL A 131 12.30 0.34 19.82
N GLN A 132 13.31 1.14 20.17
CA GLN A 132 13.32 2.57 19.85
C GLN A 132 13.25 2.84 18.35
N VAL A 133 13.96 2.06 17.52
CA VAL A 133 13.80 2.17 16.05
C VAL A 133 12.38 1.77 15.62
N MET A 134 11.83 0.68 16.16
CA MET A 134 10.46 0.22 15.83
C MET A 134 9.41 1.29 16.14
N ASP A 135 9.48 1.93 17.30
CA ASP A 135 8.54 3.00 17.67
C ASP A 135 8.74 4.24 16.78
N THR A 136 10.00 4.58 16.50
CA THR A 136 10.36 5.73 15.64
C THR A 136 9.84 5.58 14.21
N VAL A 137 9.79 4.37 13.66
CA VAL A 137 9.33 4.11 12.29
C VAL A 137 7.82 3.90 12.17
N ARG A 138 7.13 3.60 13.28
CA ARG A 138 5.70 3.28 13.30
C ARG A 138 4.84 4.53 13.17
N GLU A 139 5.16 5.58 13.93
CA GLU A 139 4.29 6.73 14.11
C GLU A 139 5.06 8.02 14.38
N PHE A 140 4.36 9.15 14.32
CA PHE A 140 4.87 10.46 14.73
C PHE A 140 3.78 11.29 15.38
N GLU A 141 4.18 12.12 16.34
CA GLU A 141 3.28 13.09 16.96
C GLU A 141 3.20 14.36 16.11
N THR A 142 1.99 14.86 15.90
CA THR A 142 1.72 16.14 15.23
C THR A 142 0.59 16.87 15.92
N VAL A 143 0.52 18.19 15.76
CA VAL A 143 -0.58 18.99 16.30
C VAL A 143 -1.62 19.19 15.21
N GLN A 144 -2.86 18.81 15.50
CA GLN A 144 -4.02 19.06 14.63
C GLN A 144 -5.11 19.73 15.48
N ASP A 145 -5.61 20.88 15.02
CA ASP A 145 -6.64 21.67 15.70
C ASP A 145 -6.32 22.02 17.17
N GLY A 146 -5.02 22.15 17.50
CA GLY A 146 -4.54 22.47 18.85
C GLY A 146 -4.36 21.26 19.76
N GLU A 147 -4.70 20.06 19.30
CA GLU A 147 -4.50 18.81 20.04
C GLU A 147 -3.31 18.01 19.48
N VAL A 148 -2.59 17.32 20.37
CA VAL A 148 -1.52 16.39 19.98
C VAL A 148 -2.17 15.11 19.49
N VAL A 149 -1.98 14.79 18.22
CA VAL A 149 -2.46 13.56 17.58
C VAL A 149 -1.28 12.70 17.12
N VAL A 150 -1.42 11.39 17.25
CA VAL A 150 -0.45 10.41 16.76
C VAL A 150 -0.86 10.02 15.34
N ALA A 151 0.02 10.28 14.38
CA ALA A 151 -0.17 9.93 12.98
C ALA A 151 0.74 8.77 12.58
N GLU A 152 0.26 7.91 11.69
CA GLU A 152 1.02 6.75 11.23
C GLU A 152 2.15 7.09 10.24
N LEU A 153 3.22 6.32 10.30
CA LEU A 153 4.29 6.27 9.31
C LEU A 153 4.24 4.91 8.58
N PHE A 154 5.01 3.94 9.07
CA PHE A 154 5.19 2.63 8.46
C PHE A 154 4.91 1.53 9.49
N PRO A 155 3.63 1.22 9.77
CA PRO A 155 3.25 0.22 10.78
C PRO A 155 3.58 -1.23 10.39
N GLY A 156 3.75 -1.53 9.10
CA GLY A 156 4.11 -2.85 8.58
C GLY A 156 5.60 -3.14 8.73
N ILE A 157 6.04 -3.37 9.98
CA ILE A 157 7.46 -3.56 10.31
C ILE A 157 7.88 -5.01 10.10
N SER A 158 8.97 -5.21 9.34
CA SER A 158 9.69 -6.49 9.25
C SER A 158 11.08 -6.34 9.86
N ILE A 159 11.64 -7.40 10.46
CA ILE A 159 12.97 -7.37 11.08
C ILE A 159 13.87 -8.42 10.41
N GLY A 160 15.13 -8.08 10.18
CA GLY A 160 16.13 -8.99 9.64
C GLY A 160 17.55 -8.62 10.04
N ASP A 161 18.49 -9.42 9.54
CA ASP A 161 19.92 -9.22 9.80
C ASP A 161 20.56 -8.34 8.73
N ALA A 162 21.36 -7.37 9.17
CA ALA A 162 22.16 -6.56 8.28
C ALA A 162 23.39 -7.35 7.81
N ALA A 163 23.70 -7.26 6.51
CA ALA A 163 24.98 -7.75 6.01
C ALA A 163 26.14 -7.01 6.69
N LYS A 164 27.17 -7.79 7.08
CA LYS A 164 28.43 -7.23 7.58
C LYS A 164 29.08 -6.40 6.47
N ARG A 165 29.59 -5.22 6.84
CA ARG A 165 30.49 -4.45 5.97
C ARG A 165 31.80 -5.19 5.76
#